data_AF-A0A524G1T3-F1
#
_entry.id   AF-A0A524G1T3-F1
#
_cell.length_a   1.000
_cell.length_b   1.000
_cell.length_c   1.000
_cell.angle_alpha   90.00
_cell.angle_beta   90.00
_cell.angle_gamma   90.00
#
_symmetry.space_group_name_H-M   'P 1'
#
loop_
_entity.id
_entity.type
_entity.pdbx_description
1 polymer ?
#
loop_
_entity_poly.entity_id
_entity_poly.type
_entity_poly.pdbx_seq_one_letter_code
_entity_poly.pdbx_strand_id
1 'polypeptide(L)'
;MDIFSDLIITMATLPWSAITILLVNIFLALISIVATNKFTDVEKMKADIEEVKVWREKMNVARKTMDPALLEEVMADQGRIMKINGAMMSARMKPMCVYYIPFLIVFWAMGALFGSSIVAVLPFNIQKVLPFLDGMLGTATVGGFGFSFYGFYLLVGLGLGNLIRKPFGQSMTT
;
A
#
# COMPACT_ATOMS: atom_id res chain seq x y z
N MET A 1 17.72 26.46 22.04
CA MET A 1 16.26 26.61 22.05
C MET A 1 15.86 26.77 20.61
N ASP A 2 15.46 25.66 19.99
CA ASP A 2 15.22 25.61 18.56
C ASP A 2 13.89 26.31 18.27
N ILE A 3 13.96 27.47 17.63
CA ILE A 3 12.80 28.30 17.28
C ILE A 3 11.75 27.48 16.50
N PHE A 4 12.21 26.48 15.75
CA PHE A 4 11.36 25.50 15.07
C PHE A 4 10.62 24.55 16.03
N SER A 5 11.26 24.08 17.11
CA SER A 5 10.57 23.24 18.10
C SER A 5 9.56 24.06 18.90
N ASP A 6 9.89 25.30 19.27
CA ASP A 6 8.98 26.17 20.02
C ASP A 6 7.76 26.60 19.19
N LEU A 7 7.93 26.81 17.87
CA LEU A 7 6.84 27.08 16.93
C LEU A 7 5.89 25.88 16.80
N ILE A 8 6.44 24.65 16.74
CA ILE A 8 5.65 23.41 16.66
C ILE A 8 4.87 23.19 17.96
N ILE A 9 5.47 23.50 19.12
CA ILE A 9 4.81 23.36 20.43
C ILE A 9 3.68 24.38 20.60
N THR A 10 3.87 25.63 20.18
CA THR A 10 2.80 26.65 20.25
C THR A 10 1.62 26.31 19.34
N MET A 11 1.89 25.81 18.13
CA MET A 11 0.85 25.28 17.23
C MET A 11 0.19 23.99 17.75
N ALA A 12 0.76 23.32 18.76
CA ALA A 12 0.19 22.11 19.37
C ALA A 12 -0.71 22.39 20.59
N THR A 13 -0.85 23.65 21.01
CA THR A 13 -1.75 24.04 22.11
C THR A 13 -3.19 24.25 21.64
N LEU A 14 -4.17 23.73 22.39
CA LEU A 14 -5.61 23.97 22.17
C LEU A 14 -5.92 25.46 22.41
N PRO A 15 -6.70 26.16 21.55
CA PRO A 15 -7.49 25.71 20.40
C PRO A 15 -6.78 25.82 19.03
N TRP A 16 -5.58 26.40 18.99
CA TRP A 16 -4.85 26.67 17.75
C TRP A 16 -4.41 25.40 17.02
N SER A 17 -4.18 24.32 17.76
CA SER A 17 -3.84 22.99 17.23
C SER A 17 -4.91 22.37 16.34
N ALA A 18 -6.19 22.55 16.66
CA ALA A 18 -7.28 22.02 15.84
C ALA A 18 -7.32 22.72 14.47
N ILE A 19 -7.13 24.05 14.45
CA ILE A 19 -7.18 24.86 13.24
C ILE A 19 -5.95 24.59 12.35
N THR A 20 -4.76 24.51 12.94
CA THR A 20 -3.53 24.22 12.19
C THR A 20 -3.55 22.81 11.61
N ILE A 21 -3.98 21.80 12.37
CA ILE A 21 -4.14 20.43 11.87
C ILE A 21 -5.16 20.37 10.72
N LEU A 22 -6.30 21.05 10.88
CA LEU A 22 -7.34 21.09 9.85
C LEU A 22 -6.81 21.75 8.56
N LEU A 23 -6.08 22.86 8.67
CA LEU A 23 -5.51 23.57 7.52
C LEU A 23 -4.42 22.74 6.82
N VAL A 24 -3.56 22.08 7.59
CA VAL A 24 -2.54 21.16 7.05
C VAL A 24 -3.20 19.98 6.35
N ASN A 25 -4.27 19.42 6.91
CA ASN A 25 -4.98 18.30 6.30
C ASN A 25 -5.68 18.72 4.99
N ILE A 26 -6.31 19.89 4.96
CA ILE A 26 -6.88 20.47 3.72
C ILE A 26 -5.78 20.70 2.69
N PHE A 27 -4.62 21.22 3.10
CA PHE A 27 -3.49 21.45 2.20
C PHE A 27 -2.92 20.14 1.64
N LEU A 28 -2.78 19.11 2.48
CA LEU A 28 -2.32 17.79 2.09
C LEU A 28 -3.33 17.10 1.15
N ALA A 29 -4.63 17.23 1.43
CA ALA A 29 -5.70 16.74 0.57
C ALA A 29 -5.70 17.46 -0.78
N LEU A 30 -5.52 18.78 -0.81
CA LEU A 30 -5.40 19.55 -2.05
C LEU A 30 -4.17 19.13 -2.86
N ILE A 31 -3.01 18.95 -2.22
CA ILE A 31 -1.81 18.44 -2.90
C ILE A 31 -2.04 17.04 -3.44
N SER A 32 -2.69 16.16 -2.66
CA SER A 32 -3.04 14.81 -3.07
C SER A 32 -3.97 14.80 -4.28
N ILE A 33 -4.99 15.67 -4.31
CA ILE A 33 -5.92 15.83 -5.44
C ILE A 33 -5.20 16.38 -6.67
N VAL A 34 -4.39 17.42 -6.49
CA VAL A 34 -3.62 18.03 -7.60
C VAL A 34 -2.59 17.05 -8.15
N ALA A 35 -1.89 16.32 -7.29
CA ALA A 35 -0.97 15.27 -7.70
C ALA A 35 -1.72 14.16 -8.46
N THR A 36 -2.85 13.70 -7.93
CA THR A 36 -3.65 12.65 -8.57
C THR A 36 -4.16 13.10 -9.94
N ASN A 37 -4.70 14.31 -10.06
CA ASN A 37 -5.15 14.86 -11.34
C ASN A 37 -4.01 15.15 -12.32
N LYS A 38 -2.83 15.53 -11.83
CA LYS A 38 -1.65 15.80 -12.68
C LYS A 38 -0.95 14.53 -13.15
N PHE A 39 -0.98 13.46 -12.34
CA PHE A 39 -0.30 12.21 -12.63
C PHE A 39 -1.23 11.13 -13.21
N THR A 40 -2.55 11.29 -13.13
CA THR A 40 -3.55 10.36 -13.65
C THR A 40 -4.50 11.08 -14.59
N ASP A 41 -4.42 10.74 -15.87
CA ASP A 41 -5.42 11.10 -16.86
C ASP A 41 -6.67 10.24 -16.63
N VAL A 42 -7.65 10.82 -15.93
CA VAL A 42 -8.88 10.13 -15.52
C VAL A 42 -9.75 9.80 -16.72
N GLU A 43 -9.73 10.61 -17.77
CA GLU A 43 -10.54 10.40 -18.99
C GLU A 43 -9.98 9.25 -19.81
N LYS A 44 -8.67 9.24 -20.05
CA LYS A 44 -8.01 8.13 -20.73
C LYS A 44 -8.16 6.81 -19.96
N MET A 45 -8.02 6.84 -18.63
CA MET A 45 -8.20 5.66 -17.80
C MET A 45 -9.63 5.10 -17.90
N LYS A 46 -10.66 5.95 -17.95
CA LYS A 46 -12.06 5.51 -18.11
C LYS A 46 -12.28 4.84 -19.47
N ALA A 47 -11.77 5.44 -20.54
CA ALA A 47 -11.85 4.87 -21.89
C ALA A 47 -11.14 3.50 -21.97
N ASP A 48 -9.92 3.40 -21.42
CA ASP A 48 -9.14 2.16 -21.37
C ASP A 48 -9.88 1.07 -20.56
N ILE A 49 -10.54 1.42 -19.46
CA ILE A 49 -11.34 0.47 -18.65
C ILE A 49 -12.55 -0.06 -19.44
N GLU A 50 -13.25 0.82 -20.15
CA GLU A 50 -14.41 0.44 -20.96
C GLU A 50 -14.01 -0.48 -22.11
N GLU A 51 -12.91 -0.19 -22.79
CA GLU A 51 -12.38 -1.03 -23.86
C GLU A 51 -11.97 -2.42 -23.36
N VAL A 52 -11.28 -2.50 -22.21
CA VAL A 52 -10.92 -3.78 -21.58
C VAL A 52 -12.17 -4.56 -21.18
N LYS A 53 -13.23 -3.89 -20.73
CA LYS A 53 -14.51 -4.53 -20.36
C LYS A 53 -15.20 -5.14 -21.58
N VAL A 54 -15.31 -4.39 -22.68
CA VAL A 54 -15.89 -4.88 -23.94
C VAL A 54 -15.12 -6.09 -24.46
N TRP A 55 -13.78 -6.05 -24.43
CA TRP A 55 -12.96 -7.21 -24.82
C TRP A 55 -13.16 -8.43 -23.90
N ARG A 56 -13.27 -8.22 -22.58
CA ARG A 56 -13.55 -9.31 -21.62
C ARG A 56 -14.92 -9.95 -21.86
N GLU A 57 -15.93 -9.16 -22.20
CA GLU A 57 -17.26 -9.67 -22.56
C GLU A 57 -17.20 -10.50 -23.85
N LYS A 58 -16.52 -10.00 -24.89
CA LYS A 58 -16.26 -10.76 -26.13
C LYS A 58 -15.52 -12.08 -25.87
N MET A 59 -14.47 -12.06 -25.04
CA MET A 59 -13.74 -13.26 -24.64
C MET A 59 -14.63 -14.27 -23.90
N ASN A 60 -15.52 -13.79 -23.03
CA ASN A 60 -16.44 -14.68 -22.30
C ASN A 60 -17.47 -15.30 -23.24
N VAL A 61 -17.99 -14.53 -24.22
CA VAL A 61 -18.89 -15.04 -25.26
C VAL A 61 -18.17 -16.05 -26.15
N ALA A 62 -16.98 -15.74 -26.67
CA ALA A 62 -16.19 -16.65 -27.50
C ALA A 62 -15.88 -17.98 -26.79
N ARG A 63 -15.58 -17.92 -25.48
CA ARG A 63 -15.36 -19.12 -24.64
C ARG A 63 -16.62 -19.94 -24.42
N LYS A 64 -17.80 -19.30 -24.31
CA LYS A 64 -19.09 -20.00 -24.15
C LYS A 64 -19.57 -20.63 -25.45
N THR A 65 -19.36 -19.95 -26.58
CA THR A 65 -19.80 -20.41 -27.90
C THR A 65 -18.85 -21.45 -28.51
N MET A 66 -17.60 -21.56 -28.01
CA MET A 66 -16.57 -22.50 -28.48
C MET A 66 -16.30 -22.38 -29.99
N ASP A 67 -16.48 -21.19 -30.55
CA ASP A 67 -16.23 -20.91 -31.96
C ASP A 67 -14.73 -20.62 -32.16
N PRO A 68 -14.01 -21.43 -32.96
CA PRO A 68 -12.59 -21.26 -33.19
C PRO A 68 -12.24 -19.93 -33.89
N ALA A 69 -13.11 -19.41 -34.76
CA ALA A 69 -12.84 -18.18 -35.50
C ALA A 69 -12.94 -16.94 -34.59
N LEU A 70 -13.97 -16.88 -33.75
CA LEU A 70 -14.14 -15.81 -32.76
C LEU A 70 -13.06 -15.85 -31.68
N LEU A 71 -12.58 -17.04 -31.32
CA LEU A 71 -11.53 -17.20 -30.33
C LEU A 71 -10.17 -16.71 -30.86
N GLU A 72 -9.86 -16.97 -32.13
CA GLU A 72 -8.65 -16.48 -32.80
C GLU A 72 -8.65 -14.94 -32.90
N GLU A 73 -9.76 -14.33 -33.30
CA GLU A 73 -9.92 -12.87 -33.37
C GLU A 73 -9.67 -12.21 -32.00
N VAL A 74 -10.31 -12.72 -30.95
CA VAL A 74 -10.18 -12.16 -29.59
C VAL A 74 -8.77 -12.39 -29.02
N MET A 75 -8.12 -13.51 -29.35
CA MET A 75 -6.73 -13.78 -28.97
C MET A 75 -5.73 -12.85 -29.67
N ALA A 76 -5.97 -12.49 -30.94
CA ALA A 76 -5.15 -11.50 -31.64
C ALA A 76 -5.19 -10.13 -30.93
N ASP A 77 -6.35 -9.73 -30.43
CA ASP A 77 -6.53 -8.50 -29.66
C ASP A 77 -5.94 -8.53 -28.24
N GLN A 78 -5.70 -9.73 -27.69
CA GLN A 78 -5.18 -9.90 -26.32
C GLN A 78 -3.86 -9.14 -26.10
N GLY A 79 -2.97 -9.14 -27.09
CA GLY A 79 -1.68 -8.46 -27.00
C GLY A 79 -1.82 -6.94 -26.86
N ARG A 80 -2.80 -6.33 -27.54
CA ARG A 80 -3.10 -4.90 -27.43
C ARG A 80 -3.71 -4.57 -26.07
N ILE A 81 -4.66 -5.38 -25.61
CA ILE A 81 -5.32 -5.23 -24.31
C ILE A 81 -4.34 -5.44 -23.15
N MET A 82 -3.36 -6.33 -23.30
CA MET A 82 -2.30 -6.52 -22.31
C MET A 82 -1.42 -5.28 -22.17
N LYS A 83 -1.11 -4.60 -23.28
CA LYS A 83 -0.40 -3.31 -23.25
C LYS A 83 -1.21 -2.22 -22.54
N ILE A 84 -2.52 -2.14 -22.81
CA ILE A 84 -3.42 -1.19 -22.14
C ILE A 84 -3.49 -1.47 -20.64
N ASN A 85 -3.63 -2.74 -20.23
CA ASN A 85 -3.60 -3.13 -18.81
C ASN A 85 -2.26 -2.77 -18.14
N GLY A 86 -1.14 -2.99 -18.83
CA GLY A 86 0.18 -2.57 -18.36
C GLY A 86 0.31 -1.05 -18.21
N ALA A 87 -0.20 -0.28 -19.17
CA ALA A 87 -0.24 1.17 -19.12
C ALA A 87 -1.09 1.66 -17.93
N MET A 88 -2.28 1.10 -17.73
CA MET A 88 -3.13 1.39 -16.57
C MET A 88 -2.46 1.04 -15.24
N MET A 89 -1.77 -0.11 -15.15
CA MET A 89 -1.01 -0.49 -13.96
C MET A 89 0.11 0.50 -13.68
N SER A 90 0.86 0.92 -14.70
CA SER A 90 1.95 1.90 -14.57
C SER A 90 1.43 3.28 -14.16
N ALA A 91 0.27 3.70 -14.69
CA ALA A 91 -0.39 4.95 -14.34
C ALA A 91 -0.81 4.98 -12.86
N ARG A 92 -1.19 3.83 -12.28
CA ARG A 92 -1.51 3.68 -10.86
C ARG A 92 -0.28 3.51 -9.97
N MET A 93 0.78 2.86 -10.46
CA MET A 93 2.02 2.69 -9.73
C MET A 93 2.78 4.01 -9.54
N LYS A 94 2.77 4.90 -10.54
CA LYS A 94 3.46 6.20 -10.45
C LYS A 94 3.04 6.99 -9.19
N PRO A 95 1.74 7.22 -8.91
CA PRO A 95 1.29 7.80 -7.65
C PRO A 95 1.73 7.01 -6.42
N MET A 96 1.61 5.68 -6.43
CA MET A 96 2.02 4.86 -5.28
C MET A 96 3.51 5.01 -4.94
N CYS A 97 4.39 5.06 -5.95
CA CYS A 97 5.82 5.29 -5.73
C CYS A 97 6.09 6.66 -5.10
N VAL A 98 5.33 7.70 -5.47
CA VAL A 98 5.44 9.02 -4.85
C VAL A 98 5.04 8.98 -3.37
N TYR A 99 3.98 8.24 -3.01
CA TYR A 99 3.59 8.03 -1.60
C TYR A 99 4.57 7.12 -0.84
N TYR A 100 5.29 6.25 -1.54
CA TYR A 100 6.26 5.34 -0.93
C TYR A 100 7.51 6.08 -0.39
N ILE A 101 7.88 7.20 -1.01
CA ILE A 101 9.03 8.02 -0.59
C ILE A 101 8.88 8.55 0.85
N PRO A 102 7.81 9.29 1.22
CA PRO A 102 7.64 9.75 2.60
C PRO A 102 7.47 8.58 3.58
N PHE A 103 6.83 7.49 3.16
CA PHE A 103 6.73 6.27 3.97
C PHE A 103 8.11 5.68 4.30
N LEU A 104 9.00 5.56 3.31
CA LEU A 104 10.37 5.07 3.51
C LEU A 104 11.20 5.98 4.42
N ILE A 105 11.02 7.30 4.34
CA ILE A 105 11.73 8.24 5.20
C ILE A 105 11.36 8.01 6.68
N VAL A 106 10.07 7.88 6.97
CA VAL A 106 9.59 7.56 8.33
C VAL A 106 10.10 6.19 8.78
N PHE A 107 10.05 5.20 7.89
CA PHE A 107 10.50 3.85 8.18
C PHE A 107 12.00 3.78 8.45
N TRP A 108 12.81 4.54 7.70
CA TRP A 108 14.25 4.67 7.90
C TRP A 108 14.58 5.37 9.22
N ALA A 109 13.89 6.46 9.55
CA ALA A 109 14.07 7.16 10.83
C ALA A 109 13.73 6.25 12.03
N MET A 110 12.63 5.50 11.95
CA MET A 110 12.26 4.52 12.98
C MET A 110 13.27 3.36 13.04
N GLY A 111 13.76 2.90 11.89
CA GLY A 111 14.80 1.89 11.79
C GLY A 111 16.13 2.33 12.41
N ALA A 112 16.52 3.59 12.27
CA ALA A 112 17.72 4.14 12.90
C ALA A 112 17.58 4.22 14.43
N LEU A 113 16.37 4.45 14.94
CA LEU A 113 16.09 4.55 16.38
C LEU A 113 15.94 3.19 17.06
N PHE A 114 15.34 2.20 16.37
CA PHE A 114 14.94 0.92 16.97
C PHE A 114 15.55 -0.32 16.31
N GLY A 115 16.38 -0.16 15.26
CA GLY A 115 16.82 -1.25 14.39
C GLY A 115 17.66 -2.34 15.07
N SER A 116 18.33 -2.03 16.18
CA SER A 116 19.14 -3.00 16.95
C SER A 116 18.48 -3.42 18.27
N SER A 117 17.31 -2.88 18.60
CA SER A 117 16.64 -3.13 19.87
C SER A 117 15.48 -4.11 19.70
N ILE A 118 15.31 -4.98 20.69
CA ILE A 118 14.16 -5.88 20.77
C ILE A 118 12.96 -5.03 21.19
N VAL A 119 11.96 -4.92 20.31
CA VAL A 119 10.80 -4.02 20.53
C VAL A 119 9.64 -4.77 21.19
N ALA A 120 9.53 -6.08 20.94
CA ALA A 120 8.48 -6.91 21.54
C ALA A 120 8.98 -8.33 21.81
N VAL A 121 8.64 -8.89 22.96
CA VAL A 121 8.92 -10.28 23.32
C VAL A 121 7.61 -11.03 23.41
N LEU A 122 7.45 -12.06 22.57
CA LEU A 122 6.29 -12.96 22.66
C LEU A 122 6.64 -14.18 23.50
N PRO A 123 5.74 -14.64 24.39
CA PRO A 123 5.99 -15.75 25.30
C PRO A 123 5.99 -17.14 24.63
N PHE A 124 6.09 -17.20 23.29
CA PHE A 124 6.15 -18.44 22.52
C PHE A 124 7.36 -18.43 21.58
N ASN A 125 8.02 -19.59 21.48
CA ASN A 125 9.30 -19.77 20.79
C ASN A 125 9.07 -20.10 19.31
N ILE A 126 8.81 -19.08 18.49
CA ILE A 126 8.57 -19.22 17.05
C ILE A 126 9.79 -19.84 16.35
N GLN A 127 11.00 -19.60 16.85
CA GLN A 127 12.24 -20.14 16.28
C GLN A 127 12.27 -21.69 16.25
N LYS A 128 11.49 -22.37 17.11
CA LYS A 128 11.44 -23.85 17.11
C LYS A 128 10.66 -24.43 15.93
N VAL A 129 9.72 -23.67 15.37
CA VAL A 129 8.90 -24.11 14.24
C VAL A 129 9.46 -23.56 12.92
N LEU A 130 9.99 -22.33 12.95
CA LEU A 130 10.54 -21.66 11.77
C LEU A 130 11.94 -21.09 12.10
N PRO A 131 13.00 -21.91 11.97
CA PRO A 131 14.35 -21.52 12.37
C PRO A 131 14.96 -20.40 11.51
N PHE A 132 14.47 -20.17 10.29
CA PHE A 132 14.95 -19.08 9.42
C PHE A 132 14.52 -17.68 9.90
N LEU A 133 13.60 -17.59 10.86
CA LEU A 133 13.14 -16.31 11.41
C LEU A 133 14.13 -15.73 12.42
N ASP A 134 14.94 -16.59 13.04
CA ASP A 134 16.00 -16.21 13.95
C ASP A 134 17.15 -15.55 13.16
N GLY A 135 17.51 -14.33 13.53
CA GLY A 135 18.45 -13.47 12.79
C GLY A 135 17.81 -12.61 11.68
N MET A 136 16.65 -12.98 11.13
CA MET A 136 15.98 -12.18 10.08
C MET A 136 14.91 -11.23 10.65
N LEU A 137 14.06 -11.70 11.55
CA LEU A 137 12.97 -10.90 12.14
C LEU A 137 13.14 -10.65 13.64
N GLY A 138 14.07 -11.34 14.30
CA GLY A 138 14.27 -11.25 15.73
C GLY A 138 15.38 -12.18 16.24
N THR A 139 15.53 -12.26 17.55
CA THR A 139 16.46 -13.16 18.24
C THR A 139 15.72 -13.95 19.32
N ALA A 140 16.16 -15.18 19.57
CA ALA A 140 15.72 -15.93 20.74
C ALA A 140 16.10 -15.21 22.05
N THR A 141 15.17 -15.16 23.00
CA THR A 141 15.36 -14.59 24.35
C THR A 141 14.96 -15.62 25.41
N VAL A 142 15.39 -15.44 26.66
CA VAL A 142 15.13 -16.38 27.77
C VAL A 142 13.62 -16.61 28.00
N GLY A 143 12.78 -15.62 27.67
CA GLY A 143 11.33 -15.67 27.82
C GLY A 143 10.52 -15.97 26.55
N GLY A 144 11.16 -16.22 25.41
CA GLY A 144 10.47 -16.46 24.12
C GLY A 144 11.19 -15.85 22.92
N PHE A 145 10.45 -15.42 21.90
CA PHE A 145 11.04 -14.81 20.71
C PHE A 145 10.96 -13.28 20.76
N GLY A 146 12.11 -12.62 20.71
CA GLY A 146 12.23 -11.16 20.69
C GLY A 146 12.25 -10.64 19.25
N PHE A 147 11.19 -9.93 18.85
CA PHE A 147 11.10 -9.32 17.54
C PHE A 147 11.89 -8.01 17.45
N SER A 148 12.60 -7.86 16.33
CA SER A 148 13.09 -6.57 15.87
C SER A 148 11.93 -5.64 15.50
N PHE A 149 12.19 -4.34 15.40
CA PHE A 149 11.22 -3.36 14.91
C PHE A 149 10.55 -3.81 13.60
N TYR A 150 11.35 -4.27 12.63
CA TYR A 150 10.86 -4.72 11.33
C TYR A 150 10.01 -5.98 11.42
N GLY A 151 10.42 -6.96 12.23
CA GLY A 151 9.68 -8.20 12.42
C GLY A 151 8.35 -7.99 13.14
N PHE A 152 8.32 -7.13 14.16
CA PHE A 152 7.09 -6.77 14.85
C PHE A 152 6.14 -5.97 13.95
N TYR A 153 6.67 -5.01 13.18
CA TYR A 153 5.89 -4.25 12.19
C TYR A 153 5.23 -5.16 11.16
N LEU A 154 5.97 -6.15 10.63
CA LEU A 154 5.43 -7.10 9.65
C LEU A 154 4.32 -7.96 10.25
N LEU A 155 4.49 -8.47 11.47
CA LEU A 155 3.49 -9.28 12.16
C LEU A 155 2.19 -8.50 12.37
N VAL A 156 2.29 -7.28 12.89
CA VAL A 156 1.14 -6.39 13.11
C VAL A 156 0.51 -5.98 11.77
N GLY A 157 1.31 -5.67 10.76
CA GLY A 157 0.83 -5.27 9.44
C GLY A 157 0.02 -6.36 8.74
N LEU A 158 0.49 -7.61 8.77
CA LEU A 158 -0.23 -8.75 8.19
C LEU A 158 -1.47 -9.14 9.00
N GLY A 159 -1.38 -9.08 10.34
CA GLY A 159 -2.49 -9.44 11.24
C GLY A 159 -3.61 -8.40 11.27
N LEU A 160 -3.29 -7.16 11.61
CA LEU A 160 -4.26 -6.07 11.72
C LEU A 160 -4.75 -5.59 10.35
N GLY A 161 -3.92 -5.68 9.31
CA GLY A 161 -4.30 -5.27 7.96
C GLY A 161 -5.54 -6.00 7.46
N ASN A 162 -5.66 -7.30 7.74
CA ASN A 162 -6.82 -8.09 7.34
C ASN A 162 -8.04 -7.85 8.25
N LEU A 163 -7.82 -7.61 9.54
CA LEU A 163 -8.88 -7.34 10.51
C LEU A 163 -9.55 -5.98 10.29
N ILE A 164 -8.76 -4.94 9.96
CA ILE A 164 -9.28 -3.59 9.73
C ILE A 164 -10.00 -3.52 8.38
N ARG A 165 -9.57 -4.25 7.36
CA ARG A 165 -10.22 -4.24 6.04
C ARG A 165 -11.58 -4.93 6.01
N LYS A 166 -11.82 -5.88 6.93
CA LYS A 166 -13.06 -6.65 7.03
C LYS A 166 -14.32 -5.79 7.30
N PRO A 167 -14.36 -4.87 8.28
CA PRO A 167 -15.51 -4.00 8.50
C PRO A 167 -15.74 -2.96 7.39
N PHE A 168 -14.73 -2.61 6.61
CA PHE A 168 -14.86 -1.66 5.50
C PHE A 168 -15.21 -2.32 4.14
N GLY A 169 -15.46 -3.64 4.11
CA GLY A 169 -15.83 -4.37 2.89
C GLY A 169 -14.73 -4.43 1.83
N GLN A 170 -13.47 -4.13 2.21
CA GLN A 170 -12.32 -4.12 1.31
C GLN A 170 -11.46 -5.38 1.41
N SER A 171 -11.93 -6.43 2.10
CA SER A 171 -11.21 -7.70 2.12
C SER A 171 -11.23 -8.31 0.72
N MET A 172 -10.07 -8.46 0.10
CA MET A 172 -9.89 -9.21 -1.15
C MET A 172 -10.08 -10.73 -0.97
N THR A 173 -11.02 -11.13 -0.12
CA THR A 173 -11.42 -12.51 0.13
C THR A 173 -12.94 -12.54 0.11
N THR A 174 -13.50 -12.65 -1.09
CA THR A 174 -14.60 -13.57 -1.34
C THR A 174 -14.10 -14.57 -2.36
#